data_AF-A0A534PGU6-F1
#
_entry.id   AF-A0A534PGU6-F1
#
_cell.length_a   1.000
_cell.length_b   1.000
_cell.length_c   1.000
_cell.angle_alpha   90.00
_cell.angle_beta   90.00
_cell.angle_gamma   90.00
#
_symmetry.space_group_name_H-M   'P 1'
#
loop_
_entity.id
_entity.type
_entity.pdbx_description
1 polymer ?
#
loop_
_entity_poly.entity_id
_entity_poly.type
_entity_poly.pdbx_seq_one_letter_code
_entity_poly.pdbx_strand_id
1 'polypeptide(L)'
;MLCGNLGEVAAREGDIANAERLYGEALEIARRIGARDEVVETGRRRCELDLLRGDPAGASARAAEALELAVASGNLVEQGNLWRILALAARTRGESAFALTALSNAHELLRNAGAALEDARADCVECLLELDRGESVRASSALRRARSVFERLGAAPDLREVDRLHKDVEDVQRKSFSHVEALTQAAQRLAARSDPAALLEDALDEALLLTGAERGFILINEGNGEPRVAAVRGATTESALRISRTVADRVLHTGEMVAVADIVGREDLSTRKSILDLGLRSVLCTPIRFGG
;
A
#
# COMPACT_ATOMS: atom_id res chain seq x y z
N MET A 1 -37.83 3.95 2.96
CA MET A 1 -37.07 4.13 4.23
C MET A 1 -36.90 2.84 5.04
N LEU A 2 -37.95 2.05 5.36
CA LEU A 2 -37.80 0.85 6.22
C LEU A 2 -36.84 -0.20 5.65
N CYS A 3 -36.99 -0.59 4.37
CA CYS A 3 -36.12 -1.61 3.75
C CYS A 3 -34.65 -1.19 3.68
N GLY A 4 -34.36 0.10 3.45
CA GLY A 4 -32.99 0.61 3.42
C GLY A 4 -32.29 0.53 4.79
N ASN A 5 -33.01 0.84 5.86
CA ASN A 5 -32.47 0.72 7.22
C ASN A 5 -32.29 -0.73 7.65
N LEU A 6 -33.21 -1.62 7.27
CA LEU A 6 -33.04 -3.06 7.50
C LEU A 6 -31.86 -3.62 6.70
N GLY A 7 -31.64 -3.15 5.47
CA GLY A 7 -30.50 -3.52 4.66
C GLY A 7 -29.17 -3.12 5.30
N GLU A 8 -29.12 -1.94 5.93
CA GLU A 8 -27.93 -1.49 6.68
C GLU A 8 -27.64 -2.36 7.90
N VAL A 9 -28.68 -2.77 8.62
CA VAL A 9 -28.54 -3.71 9.75
C VAL A 9 -28.01 -5.05 9.25
N ALA A 10 -28.62 -5.62 8.20
CA ALA A 10 -28.17 -6.88 7.60
C ALA A 10 -26.72 -6.80 7.11
N ALA A 11 -26.31 -5.69 6.49
CA ALA A 11 -24.93 -5.47 6.04
C ALA A 11 -23.95 -5.46 7.21
N ARG A 12 -24.30 -4.82 8.33
CA ARG A 12 -23.47 -4.77 9.55
C ARG A 12 -23.38 -6.13 10.25
N GLU A 13 -24.41 -6.96 10.15
CA GLU A 13 -24.43 -8.33 10.65
C GLU A 13 -23.68 -9.31 9.72
N GLY A 14 -23.24 -8.86 8.54
CA GLY A 14 -22.56 -9.68 7.55
C GLY A 14 -23.50 -10.54 6.71
N ASP A 15 -24.83 -10.36 6.82
CA ASP A 15 -25.81 -11.01 5.96
C ASP A 15 -25.92 -10.25 4.62
N ILE A 16 -24.90 -10.44 3.80
CA ILE A 16 -24.73 -9.78 2.50
C ILE A 16 -25.92 -10.09 1.57
N ALA A 17 -26.40 -11.33 1.58
CA ALA A 17 -27.50 -11.76 0.71
C ALA A 17 -28.81 -11.04 1.06
N ASN A 18 -29.14 -10.94 2.35
CA ASN A 18 -30.33 -10.22 2.78
C ASN A 18 -30.19 -8.71 2.58
N ALA A 19 -29.01 -8.13 2.83
CA ALA A 19 -28.73 -6.72 2.54
C ALA A 19 -28.94 -6.40 1.06
N GLU A 20 -28.43 -7.23 0.15
CA GLU A 20 -28.60 -7.07 -1.31
C GLU A 20 -30.08 -7.10 -1.71
N ARG A 21 -30.84 -8.07 -1.19
CA ARG A 21 -32.29 -8.16 -1.43
C ARG A 21 -33.03 -6.92 -0.94
N LEU A 22 -32.76 -6.49 0.30
CA LEU A 22 -33.42 -5.33 0.92
C LEU A 22 -33.10 -4.02 0.19
N TYR A 23 -31.86 -3.84 -0.26
CA TYR A 23 -31.47 -2.70 -1.08
C TYR A 23 -32.09 -2.77 -2.49
N GLY A 24 -32.22 -3.95 -3.08
CA GLY A 24 -32.94 -4.15 -4.34
C GLY A 24 -34.39 -3.68 -4.24
N GLU A 25 -35.12 -4.16 -3.22
CA GLU A 25 -36.52 -3.76 -2.96
C GLU A 25 -36.65 -2.26 -2.69
N ALA A 26 -35.75 -1.69 -1.89
CA ALA A 26 -35.73 -0.25 -1.60
C ALA A 26 -35.53 0.58 -2.88
N LEU A 27 -34.62 0.16 -3.76
CA LEU A 27 -34.33 0.83 -5.01
C LEU A 27 -35.49 0.76 -6.01
N GLU A 28 -36.15 -0.39 -6.11
CA GLU A 28 -37.35 -0.55 -6.94
C GLU A 28 -38.49 0.36 -6.48
N ILE A 29 -38.74 0.40 -5.16
CA ILE A 29 -39.76 1.29 -4.59
C ILE A 29 -39.40 2.76 -4.86
N ALA A 30 -38.15 3.16 -4.60
CA ALA A 30 -37.69 4.54 -4.81
C ALA A 30 -37.85 4.98 -6.27
N ARG A 31 -37.49 4.12 -7.22
CA ARG A 31 -37.70 4.36 -8.66
C ARG A 31 -39.18 4.50 -9.01
N ARG A 32 -40.04 3.64 -8.46
CA ARG A 32 -41.49 3.66 -8.74
C ARG A 32 -42.17 4.94 -8.26
N ILE A 33 -41.73 5.48 -7.13
CA ILE A 33 -42.28 6.72 -6.56
C ILE A 33 -41.55 7.99 -7.02
N GLY A 34 -40.52 7.86 -7.86
CA GLY A 34 -39.73 8.99 -8.36
C GLY A 34 -38.83 9.67 -7.31
N ALA A 35 -38.51 8.98 -6.22
CA ALA A 35 -37.70 9.48 -5.12
C ALA A 35 -36.21 9.41 -5.48
N ARG A 36 -35.72 10.47 -6.14
CA ARG A 36 -34.37 10.51 -6.74
C ARG A 36 -33.25 10.42 -5.71
N ASP A 37 -33.39 11.09 -4.58
CA ASP A 37 -32.37 11.09 -3.52
C ASP A 37 -32.21 9.68 -2.92
N GLU A 38 -33.33 8.99 -2.68
CA GLU A 38 -33.32 7.60 -2.19
C GLU A 38 -32.72 6.62 -3.22
N VAL A 39 -32.88 6.88 -4.52
CA VAL A 39 -32.23 6.09 -5.57
C VAL A 39 -30.71 6.21 -5.47
N VAL A 40 -30.20 7.43 -5.30
CA VAL A 40 -28.76 7.69 -5.15
C VAL A 40 -28.23 7.08 -3.85
N GLU A 41 -28.90 7.33 -2.72
CA GLU A 41 -28.48 6.83 -1.41
C GLU A 41 -28.47 5.29 -1.38
N THR A 42 -29.51 4.65 -1.93
CA THR A 42 -29.57 3.17 -2.01
C THR A 42 -28.50 2.64 -2.97
N GLY A 43 -28.25 3.35 -4.08
CA GLY A 43 -27.15 3.04 -5.00
C GLY A 43 -25.79 3.06 -4.30
N ARG A 44 -25.51 4.11 -3.52
CA ARG A 44 -24.30 4.24 -2.70
C ARG A 44 -24.14 3.07 -1.73
N ARG A 45 -25.20 2.72 -0.97
CA ARG A 45 -25.18 1.59 -0.02
C ARG A 45 -24.88 0.25 -0.69
N ARG A 46 -25.35 0.03 -1.92
CA ARG A 46 -24.99 -1.16 -2.71
C ARG A 46 -23.51 -1.17 -3.10
N CYS A 47 -22.93 -0.02 -3.44
CA CYS A 47 -21.49 0.07 -3.72
C CYS A 47 -20.64 -0.28 -2.48
N GLU A 48 -21.07 0.13 -1.29
CA GLU A 48 -20.40 -0.26 -0.03
C GLU A 48 -20.52 -1.77 0.23
N LEU A 49 -21.67 -2.37 -0.09
CA LEU A 49 -21.86 -3.82 -0.03
C LEU A 49 -20.94 -4.58 -0.99
N ASP A 50 -20.67 -4.01 -2.16
CA ASP A 50 -19.74 -4.59 -3.15
C ASP A 50 -18.30 -4.60 -2.64
N LEU A 51 -17.88 -3.52 -1.99
CA LEU A 51 -16.58 -3.50 -1.33
C LEU A 51 -16.52 -4.55 -0.22
N LEU A 52 -17.58 -4.70 0.58
CA LEU A 52 -17.63 -5.68 1.66
C LEU A 52 -17.53 -7.14 1.17
N ARG A 53 -18.12 -7.44 0.00
CA ARG A 53 -18.03 -8.78 -0.63
C ARG A 53 -16.78 -8.99 -1.48
N GLY A 54 -15.86 -8.02 -1.55
CA GLY A 54 -14.62 -8.11 -2.31
C GLY A 54 -14.77 -7.91 -3.82
N ASP A 55 -15.78 -7.15 -4.26
CA ASP A 55 -16.05 -6.81 -5.66
C ASP A 55 -15.77 -5.31 -5.93
N PRO A 56 -14.50 -4.86 -5.92
CA PRO A 56 -14.17 -3.46 -6.16
C PRO A 56 -14.47 -3.02 -7.60
N ALA A 57 -14.50 -3.95 -8.57
CA ALA A 57 -14.87 -3.62 -9.94
C ALA A 57 -16.36 -3.29 -10.05
N GLY A 58 -17.23 -4.10 -9.44
CA GLY A 58 -18.66 -3.83 -9.34
C GLY A 58 -18.96 -2.56 -8.56
N ALA A 59 -18.24 -2.32 -7.46
CA ALA A 59 -18.33 -1.09 -6.68
C ALA A 59 -18.03 0.14 -7.53
N SER A 60 -16.93 0.14 -8.30
CA SER A 60 -16.56 1.25 -9.18
C SER A 60 -17.60 1.51 -10.28
N ALA A 61 -18.09 0.45 -10.92
CA ALA A 61 -19.10 0.59 -11.97
C ALA A 61 -20.41 1.20 -11.43
N ARG A 62 -20.92 0.67 -10.32
CA ARG A 62 -22.13 1.21 -9.69
C ARG A 62 -21.94 2.60 -9.10
N ALA A 63 -20.76 2.90 -8.56
CA ALA A 63 -20.47 4.22 -8.04
C ALA A 63 -20.45 5.27 -9.16
N ALA A 64 -19.92 4.95 -10.35
CA ALA A 64 -19.96 5.84 -11.50
C ALA A 64 -21.40 6.13 -11.95
N GLU A 65 -22.26 5.11 -12.07
CA GLU A 65 -23.68 5.28 -12.43
C GLU A 65 -24.43 6.13 -11.39
N ALA A 66 -24.22 5.85 -10.09
CA ALA A 66 -24.85 6.62 -9.02
C ALA A 66 -24.33 8.06 -8.97
N LEU A 67 -23.07 8.29 -9.36
CA LEU A 67 -22.46 9.62 -9.37
C LEU A 67 -23.09 10.51 -10.43
N GLU A 68 -23.40 9.98 -11.61
CA GLU A 68 -24.13 10.72 -12.64
C GLU A 68 -25.50 11.23 -12.14
N LEU A 69 -26.22 10.38 -11.41
CA LEU A 69 -27.50 10.74 -10.79
C LEU A 69 -27.32 11.79 -9.67
N ALA A 70 -26.29 11.62 -8.83
CA ALA A 70 -25.96 12.57 -7.77
C ALA A 70 -25.59 13.95 -8.33
N VAL A 71 -24.83 13.99 -9.43
CA VAL A 71 -24.50 15.22 -10.16
C VAL A 71 -25.75 15.89 -10.73
N ALA A 72 -26.64 15.11 -11.37
CA ALA A 72 -27.89 15.64 -11.92
C ALA A 72 -28.84 16.20 -10.85
N SER A 73 -28.77 15.68 -9.62
CA SER A 73 -29.55 16.18 -8.47
C SER A 73 -28.88 17.33 -7.71
N GLY A 74 -27.61 17.64 -7.99
CA GLY A 74 -26.84 18.64 -7.25
C GLY A 74 -26.50 18.25 -5.81
N ASN A 75 -26.67 16.97 -5.43
CA ASN A 75 -26.41 16.49 -4.08
C ASN A 75 -24.90 16.31 -3.84
N LEU A 76 -24.25 17.34 -3.31
CA LEU A 76 -22.80 17.36 -3.07
C LEU A 76 -22.34 16.28 -2.07
N VAL A 77 -23.17 15.97 -1.05
CA VAL A 77 -22.84 14.96 -0.03
C VAL A 77 -22.75 13.58 -0.68
N GLU A 78 -23.75 13.21 -1.48
CA GLU A 78 -23.74 11.93 -2.18
C GLU A 78 -22.65 11.85 -3.25
N GLN A 79 -22.39 12.94 -3.98
CA GLN A 79 -21.24 12.98 -4.90
C GLN A 79 -19.92 12.71 -4.17
N GLY A 80 -19.69 13.39 -3.03
CA GLY A 80 -18.49 13.21 -2.23
C GLY A 80 -18.36 11.79 -1.65
N ASN A 81 -19.46 11.21 -1.19
CA ASN A 81 -19.48 9.83 -0.72
C ASN A 81 -19.17 8.80 -1.83
N LEU A 82 -19.68 9.02 -3.04
CA LEU A 82 -19.41 8.14 -4.18
C LEU A 82 -17.95 8.25 -4.64
N TRP A 83 -17.37 9.46 -4.61
CA TRP A 83 -15.94 9.64 -4.82
C TRP A 83 -15.08 8.94 -3.76
N ARG A 84 -15.49 8.94 -2.48
CA ARG A 84 -14.85 8.18 -1.41
C ARG A 84 -14.87 6.67 -1.68
N ILE A 85 -15.99 6.14 -2.19
CA ILE A 85 -16.13 4.73 -2.57
C ILE A 85 -15.23 4.40 -3.77
N LEU A 86 -15.20 5.26 -4.80
CA LEU A 86 -14.29 5.11 -5.93
C LEU A 86 -12.83 5.08 -5.48
N ALA A 87 -12.44 5.91 -4.50
CA ALA A 87 -11.10 5.89 -3.93
C ALA A 87 -10.77 4.55 -3.25
N LEU A 88 -11.69 3.99 -2.46
CA LEU A 88 -11.52 2.68 -1.82
C LEU A 88 -11.46 1.52 -2.84
N ALA A 89 -12.30 1.56 -3.87
CA ALA A 89 -12.30 0.57 -4.94
C ALA A 89 -10.99 0.62 -5.73
N ALA A 90 -10.54 1.81 -6.10
CA ALA A 90 -9.27 2.06 -6.79
C ALA A 90 -8.07 1.59 -5.96
N ARG A 91 -8.06 1.90 -4.65
CA ARG A 91 -7.06 1.39 -3.70
C ARG A 91 -6.96 -0.12 -3.75
N THR A 92 -8.09 -0.81 -3.63
CA THR A 92 -8.15 -2.29 -3.65
C THR A 92 -7.65 -2.88 -4.97
N ARG A 93 -7.77 -2.13 -6.07
CA ARG A 93 -7.29 -2.50 -7.40
C ARG A 93 -5.83 -2.11 -7.67
N GLY A 94 -5.15 -1.44 -6.73
CA GLY A 94 -3.79 -0.94 -6.89
C GLY A 94 -3.68 0.32 -7.77
N GLU A 95 -4.79 0.99 -8.07
CA GLU A 95 -4.87 2.16 -8.94
C GLU A 95 -4.57 3.46 -8.15
N SER A 96 -3.37 3.54 -7.57
CA SER A 96 -2.99 4.56 -6.58
C SER A 96 -3.24 6.00 -7.05
N ALA A 97 -2.86 6.33 -8.29
CA ALA A 97 -3.05 7.68 -8.84
C ALA A 97 -4.54 8.07 -8.92
N PHE A 98 -5.41 7.16 -9.35
CA PHE A 98 -6.84 7.41 -9.42
C PHE A 98 -7.46 7.48 -8.01
N ALA A 99 -7.01 6.63 -7.09
CA ALA A 99 -7.48 6.64 -5.70
C ALA A 99 -7.24 8.00 -5.02
N LEU A 100 -6.08 8.61 -5.22
CA LEU A 100 -5.73 9.93 -4.68
C LEU A 100 -6.59 11.05 -5.30
N THR A 101 -6.77 11.03 -6.62
CA THR A 101 -7.66 12.00 -7.30
C THR A 101 -9.10 11.87 -6.82
N ALA A 102 -9.61 10.64 -6.72
CA ALA A 102 -10.95 10.37 -6.22
C ALA A 102 -11.13 10.85 -4.78
N LEU A 103 -10.15 10.61 -3.91
CA LEU A 103 -10.17 11.10 -2.53
C LEU A 103 -10.14 12.64 -2.46
N SER A 104 -9.34 13.30 -3.30
CA SER A 104 -9.32 14.76 -3.38
C SER A 104 -10.69 15.34 -3.75
N ASN A 105 -11.35 14.76 -4.75
CA ASN A 105 -12.71 15.15 -5.14
C ASN A 105 -13.72 14.93 -4.00
N ALA A 106 -13.59 13.82 -3.27
CA ALA A 106 -14.43 13.53 -2.11
C ALA A 106 -14.30 14.65 -1.05
N HIS A 107 -13.07 14.97 -0.63
CA HIS A 107 -12.83 16.03 0.35
C HIS A 107 -13.35 17.39 -0.10
N GLU A 108 -13.12 17.78 -1.36
CA GLU A 108 -13.60 19.06 -1.88
C GLU A 108 -15.13 19.16 -1.77
N LEU A 109 -15.84 18.16 -2.26
CA LEU A 109 -17.31 18.15 -2.27
C LEU A 109 -17.89 18.09 -0.85
N LEU A 110 -17.34 17.25 0.03
CA LEU A 110 -17.85 17.08 1.40
C LEU A 110 -17.61 18.32 2.25
N ARG A 111 -16.45 18.98 2.10
CA ARG A 111 -16.17 20.25 2.79
C ARG A 111 -17.06 21.37 2.28
N ASN A 112 -17.26 21.47 0.97
CA ASN A 112 -18.17 22.44 0.38
C ASN A 112 -19.63 22.22 0.82
N ALA A 113 -20.01 20.98 1.07
CA ALA A 113 -21.33 20.63 1.61
C ALA A 113 -21.45 20.81 3.14
N GLY A 114 -20.36 21.09 3.86
CA GLY A 114 -20.33 21.12 5.32
C GLY A 114 -20.55 19.74 5.98
N ALA A 115 -20.36 18.66 5.23
CA ALA A 115 -20.63 17.27 5.65
C ALA A 115 -19.46 16.70 6.46
N ALA A 116 -19.33 17.18 7.71
CA ALA A 116 -18.18 16.88 8.56
C ALA A 116 -18.02 15.38 8.87
N LEU A 117 -19.13 14.65 9.06
CA LEU A 117 -19.08 13.21 9.35
C LEU A 117 -18.51 12.44 8.16
N GLU A 118 -18.99 12.75 6.96
CA GLU A 118 -18.56 12.13 5.71
C GLU A 118 -17.12 12.52 5.36
N ASP A 119 -16.72 13.77 5.59
CA ASP A 119 -15.32 14.23 5.38
C ASP A 119 -14.36 13.47 6.30
N ALA A 120 -14.75 13.21 7.55
CA ALA A 120 -13.97 12.40 8.48
C ALA A 120 -13.89 10.91 8.06
N ARG A 121 -14.92 10.38 7.39
CA ARG A 121 -14.84 9.05 6.75
C ARG A 121 -13.88 9.06 5.56
N ALA A 122 -13.79 10.16 4.82
CA ALA A 122 -12.78 10.32 3.77
C ALA A 122 -11.35 10.41 4.37
N ASP A 123 -11.16 11.07 5.51
CA ASP A 123 -9.87 11.06 6.24
C ASP A 123 -9.43 9.63 6.62
N CYS A 124 -10.36 8.70 6.89
CA CYS A 124 -10.01 7.29 7.12
C CYS A 124 -9.48 6.61 5.84
N VAL A 125 -10.02 6.96 4.68
CA VAL A 125 -9.51 6.48 3.38
C VAL A 125 -8.14 7.10 3.09
N GLU A 126 -7.92 8.37 3.43
CA GLU A 126 -6.60 9.01 3.36
C GLU A 126 -5.58 8.24 4.20
N CYS A 127 -5.94 7.90 5.45
CA CYS A 127 -5.09 7.07 6.32
C CYS A 127 -4.67 5.77 5.62
N LEU A 128 -5.63 5.05 5.04
CA LEU A 128 -5.36 3.80 4.32
C LEU A 128 -4.43 3.98 3.11
N LEU A 129 -4.63 5.04 2.31
CA LEU A 129 -3.78 5.33 1.16
C LEU A 129 -2.35 5.72 1.57
N GLU A 130 -2.19 6.47 2.66
CA GLU A 130 -0.87 6.83 3.17
C GLU A 130 -0.15 5.61 3.77
N LEU A 131 -0.88 4.68 4.40
CA LEU A 131 -0.31 3.40 4.85
C LEU A 131 0.22 2.57 3.68
N ASP A 132 -0.53 2.47 2.57
CA ASP A 132 -0.07 1.75 1.37
C ASP A 132 1.22 2.34 0.78
N ARG A 133 1.45 3.64 1.01
CA ARG A 133 2.65 4.38 0.58
C ARG A 133 3.79 4.32 1.59
N GLY A 134 3.58 3.71 2.77
CA GLY A 134 4.54 3.69 3.87
C GLY A 134 4.65 5.01 4.66
N GLU A 135 3.77 5.98 4.39
CA GLU A 135 3.79 7.34 4.95
C GLU A 135 3.08 7.40 6.31
N SER A 136 3.59 6.66 7.29
CA SER A 136 2.94 6.44 8.59
C SER A 136 2.63 7.72 9.39
N VAL A 137 3.42 8.79 9.22
CA VAL A 137 3.19 10.10 9.86
C VAL A 137 1.95 10.78 9.26
N ARG A 138 1.80 10.71 7.93
CA ARG A 138 0.63 11.26 7.24
C ARG A 138 -0.62 10.46 7.57
N ALA A 139 -0.52 9.13 7.58
CA ALA A 139 -1.59 8.25 8.01
C ALA A 139 -2.08 8.58 9.44
N SER A 140 -1.15 8.74 10.38
CA SER A 140 -1.45 9.16 11.75
C SER A 140 -2.16 10.52 11.81
N SER A 141 -1.75 11.46 10.96
CA SER A 141 -2.34 12.80 10.91
C SER A 141 -3.79 12.75 10.42
N ALA A 142 -4.04 12.04 9.31
CA ALA A 142 -5.38 11.84 8.77
C ALA A 142 -6.30 11.15 9.78
N LEU A 143 -5.82 10.07 10.40
CA LEU A 143 -6.60 9.34 11.40
C LEU A 143 -6.94 10.19 12.64
N ARG A 144 -6.04 11.09 13.06
CA ARG A 144 -6.29 12.03 14.17
C ARG A 144 -7.39 13.03 13.83
N ARG A 145 -7.43 13.53 12.59
CA ARG A 145 -8.50 14.43 12.12
C ARG A 145 -9.85 13.71 12.14
N ALA A 146 -9.90 12.50 11.58
CA ALA A 146 -11.10 11.66 11.60
C ALA A 146 -11.61 11.42 13.04
N ARG A 147 -10.72 10.97 13.94
CA ARG A 147 -11.03 10.71 15.35
C ARG A 147 -11.66 11.92 16.04
N SER A 148 -11.02 13.09 15.92
CA SER A 148 -11.50 14.34 16.54
C SER A 148 -12.93 14.69 16.12
N VAL A 149 -13.25 14.49 14.83
CA VAL A 149 -14.61 14.73 14.34
C VAL A 149 -15.59 13.68 14.88
N PHE A 150 -15.25 12.40 14.84
CA PHE A 150 -16.14 11.35 15.32
C PHE A 150 -16.40 11.43 16.83
N GLU A 151 -15.41 11.81 17.63
CA GLU A 151 -15.56 12.07 19.07
C GLU A 151 -16.54 13.22 19.31
N ARG A 152 -16.37 14.35 18.61
CA ARG A 152 -17.25 15.52 18.72
C ARG A 152 -18.69 15.21 18.31
N LEU A 153 -18.89 14.31 17.34
CA LEU A 153 -20.21 13.92 16.83
C LEU A 153 -20.82 12.71 17.56
N GLY A 154 -20.08 12.05 18.46
CA GLY A 154 -20.53 10.83 19.14
C GLY A 154 -20.71 9.63 18.19
N ALA A 155 -19.96 9.57 17.09
CA ALA A 155 -20.06 8.55 16.05
C ALA A 155 -19.38 7.23 16.48
N ALA A 156 -19.97 6.53 17.45
CA ALA A 156 -19.41 5.31 18.03
C ALA A 156 -19.07 4.20 17.01
N PRO A 157 -19.87 3.95 15.94
CA PRO A 157 -19.49 2.97 14.92
C PRO A 157 -18.18 3.33 14.20
N ASP A 158 -18.01 4.60 13.84
CA ASP A 158 -16.83 5.10 13.13
C ASP A 158 -15.58 5.12 14.04
N LEU A 159 -15.74 5.40 15.34
CA LEU A 159 -14.65 5.31 16.31
C LEU A 159 -14.04 3.90 16.42
N ARG A 160 -14.86 2.85 16.31
CA ARG A 160 -14.36 1.47 16.31
C ARG A 160 -13.46 1.19 15.10
N GLU A 161 -13.78 1.79 13.95
CA GLU A 161 -12.95 1.66 12.77
C GLU A 161 -11.65 2.44 12.93
N VAL A 162 -11.70 3.65 13.49
CA VAL A 162 -10.50 4.42 13.83
C VAL A 162 -9.59 3.65 14.79
N ASP A 163 -10.13 2.96 15.78
CA ASP A 163 -9.34 2.15 16.71
C ASP A 163 -8.66 0.94 16.04
N ARG A 164 -9.24 0.38 14.97
CA ARG A 164 -8.59 -0.65 14.16
C ARG A 164 -7.46 -0.05 13.33
N LEU A 165 -7.74 1.01 12.58
CA LEU A 165 -6.73 1.70 11.76
C LEU A 165 -5.57 2.23 12.60
N HIS A 166 -5.83 2.63 13.85
CA HIS A 166 -4.78 3.10 14.75
C HIS A 166 -3.74 2.02 15.02
N LYS A 167 -4.18 0.76 15.21
CA LYS A 167 -3.27 -0.38 15.40
C LYS A 167 -2.45 -0.65 14.14
N ASP A 168 -3.07 -0.55 12.95
CA ASP A 168 -2.37 -0.73 11.68
C ASP A 168 -1.27 0.33 11.50
N VAL A 169 -1.56 1.58 11.87
CA VAL A 169 -0.59 2.68 11.86
C VAL A 169 0.56 2.42 12.84
N GLU A 170 0.26 2.02 14.08
CA GLU A 170 1.27 1.69 15.09
C GLU A 170 2.16 0.52 14.64
N ASP A 171 1.57 -0.50 14.01
CA ASP A 171 2.31 -1.66 13.50
C ASP A 171 3.30 -1.28 12.41
N VAL A 172 2.89 -0.41 11.49
CA VAL A 172 3.77 0.12 10.42
C VAL A 172 4.87 1.00 11.02
N GLN A 173 4.54 1.88 11.97
CA GLN A 173 5.53 2.73 12.65
C GLN A 173 6.58 1.92 13.41
N ARG A 174 6.13 0.91 14.17
CA ARG A 174 7.00 0.02 14.92
C ARG A 174 7.96 -0.74 14.00
N LYS A 175 7.47 -1.24 12.87
CA LYS A 175 8.33 -1.89 11.85
C LYS A 175 9.37 -0.90 11.31
N SER A 176 8.95 0.30 10.89
CA SER A 176 9.88 1.32 10.39
C SER A 176 10.94 1.71 11.41
N PHE A 177 10.55 1.90 12.67
CA PHE A 177 11.50 2.24 13.75
C PHE A 177 12.49 1.10 14.00
N SER A 178 12.02 -0.14 14.07
CA SER A 178 12.90 -1.30 14.26
C SER A 178 13.94 -1.46 13.14
N HIS A 179 13.57 -1.11 11.90
CA HIS A 179 14.49 -1.16 10.76
C HIS A 179 15.57 -0.07 10.86
N VAL A 180 15.19 1.15 11.26
CA VAL A 180 16.13 2.24 11.49
C VAL A 180 17.09 1.92 12.64
N GLU A 181 16.60 1.34 13.73
CA GLU A 181 17.45 0.91 14.85
C GLU A 181 18.45 -0.17 14.39
N ALA A 182 17.99 -1.18 13.65
CA ALA A 182 18.86 -2.24 13.14
C ALA A 182 19.97 -1.67 12.23
N LEU A 183 19.62 -0.78 11.30
CA LEU A 183 20.58 -0.08 10.43
C LEU A 183 21.58 0.76 11.24
N THR A 184 21.11 1.47 12.25
CA THR A 184 21.96 2.31 13.10
C THR A 184 22.94 1.47 13.91
N GLN A 185 22.48 0.36 14.49
CA GLN A 185 23.33 -0.57 15.23
C GLN A 185 24.35 -1.27 14.33
N ALA A 186 23.98 -1.62 13.10
CA ALA A 186 24.91 -2.13 12.09
C ALA A 186 25.99 -1.09 11.78
N ALA A 187 25.60 0.14 11.45
CA ALA A 187 26.53 1.22 11.14
C ALA A 187 27.50 1.52 12.29
N GLN A 188 27.02 1.53 13.54
CA GLN A 188 27.86 1.73 14.72
C GLN A 188 28.88 0.60 14.93
N ARG A 189 28.50 -0.66 14.73
CA ARG A 189 29.41 -1.80 14.84
C ARG A 189 30.50 -1.77 13.77
N LEU A 190 30.12 -1.42 12.54
CA LEU A 190 31.07 -1.25 11.43
C LEU A 190 32.03 -0.08 11.69
N ALA A 191 31.54 1.05 12.19
CA ALA A 191 32.38 2.21 12.50
C ALA A 191 33.43 1.94 13.60
N ALA A 192 33.22 0.94 14.45
CA ALA A 192 34.16 0.55 15.50
C ALA A 192 35.30 -0.37 15.02
N ARG A 193 35.27 -0.86 13.77
CA ARG A 193 36.28 -1.77 13.22
C ARG A 193 37.39 -0.99 12.51
N SER A 194 38.63 -1.28 12.87
CA SER A 194 39.82 -0.67 12.27
C SER A 194 40.50 -1.54 11.21
N ASP A 195 40.24 -2.85 11.19
CA ASP A 195 40.77 -3.77 10.17
C ASP A 195 39.85 -3.79 8.92
N PRO A 196 40.34 -3.38 7.74
CA PRO A 196 39.54 -3.37 6.52
C PRO A 196 39.00 -4.74 6.10
N ALA A 197 39.74 -5.84 6.34
CA ALA A 197 39.27 -7.17 5.95
C ALA A 197 38.10 -7.62 6.84
N ALA A 198 38.28 -7.54 8.16
CA ALA A 198 37.21 -7.83 9.13
C ALA A 198 35.99 -6.91 8.96
N LEU A 199 36.20 -5.64 8.59
CA LEU A 199 35.11 -4.70 8.31
C LEU A 199 34.21 -5.18 7.17
N LEU A 200 34.78 -5.69 6.07
CA LEU A 200 34.02 -6.17 4.93
C LEU A 200 33.27 -7.46 5.25
N GLU A 201 33.86 -8.31 6.08
CA GLU A 201 33.18 -9.49 6.60
C GLU A 201 31.99 -9.12 7.50
N ASP A 202 32.19 -8.24 8.47
CA ASP A 202 31.11 -7.74 9.34
C ASP A 202 30.03 -7.02 8.53
N ALA A 203 30.42 -6.25 7.49
CA ALA A 203 29.47 -5.56 6.61
C ALA A 203 28.63 -6.54 5.79
N LEU A 204 29.24 -7.62 5.32
CA LEU A 204 28.54 -8.69 4.61
C LEU A 204 27.56 -9.40 5.55
N ASP A 205 27.97 -9.70 6.78
CA ASP A 205 27.12 -10.36 7.77
C ASP A 205 25.89 -9.50 8.12
N GLU A 206 26.07 -8.19 8.31
CA GLU A 206 24.95 -7.26 8.52
C GLU A 206 24.04 -7.15 7.30
N ALA A 207 24.61 -7.10 6.08
CA ALA A 207 23.81 -7.06 4.87
C ALA A 207 22.95 -8.32 4.73
N LEU A 208 23.49 -9.51 5.04
CA LEU A 208 22.72 -10.76 5.02
C LEU A 208 21.63 -10.77 6.10
N LEU A 209 21.94 -10.30 7.31
CA LEU A 209 20.97 -10.22 8.40
C LEU A 209 19.79 -9.30 8.07
N LEU A 210 20.08 -8.11 7.53
CA LEU A 210 19.07 -7.09 7.20
C LEU A 210 18.23 -7.45 5.97
N THR A 211 18.83 -8.13 4.98
CA THR A 211 18.14 -8.52 3.75
C THR A 211 17.45 -9.89 3.84
N GLY A 212 17.82 -10.71 4.83
CA GLY A 212 17.39 -12.11 4.92
C GLY A 212 17.99 -13.00 3.82
N ALA A 213 19.02 -12.53 3.10
CA ALA A 213 19.68 -13.32 2.08
C ALA A 213 20.48 -14.47 2.71
N GLU A 214 20.42 -15.65 2.10
CA GLU A 214 21.10 -16.86 2.60
C GLU A 214 22.61 -16.86 2.28
N ARG A 215 23.00 -16.13 1.24
CA ARG A 215 24.36 -16.15 0.66
C ARG A 215 24.73 -14.78 0.14
N GLY A 216 26.01 -14.42 0.25
CA GLY A 216 26.51 -13.17 -0.29
C GLY A 216 28.03 -13.13 -0.39
N PHE A 217 28.54 -12.17 -1.14
CA PHE A 217 29.96 -11.92 -1.29
C PHE A 217 30.22 -10.45 -1.63
N ILE A 218 31.40 -9.94 -1.29
CA ILE A 218 31.88 -8.61 -1.66
C ILE A 218 33.04 -8.77 -2.63
N LEU A 219 32.98 -8.05 -3.75
CA LEU A 219 34.06 -7.97 -4.73
C LEU A 219 34.73 -6.60 -4.64
N ILE A 220 36.06 -6.60 -4.64
CA ILE A 220 36.85 -5.37 -4.79
C ILE A 220 37.54 -5.42 -6.14
N ASN A 221 37.38 -4.33 -6.91
CA ASN A 221 38.13 -4.12 -8.12
C ASN A 221 39.21 -3.06 -7.87
N GLU A 222 40.49 -3.44 -7.95
CA GLU A 222 41.64 -2.54 -7.76
C GLU A 222 42.20 -1.99 -9.09
N GLY A 223 41.52 -2.21 -10.23
CA GLY A 223 41.92 -1.65 -11.54
C GLY A 223 41.80 -2.65 -12.70
N ASN A 224 42.78 -2.67 -13.61
CA ASN A 224 42.77 -3.46 -14.86
C ASN A 224 42.87 -5.00 -14.66
N GLY A 225 42.56 -5.52 -13.48
CA GLY A 225 42.66 -6.94 -13.13
C GLY A 225 41.29 -7.59 -12.90
N GLU A 226 41.28 -8.90 -12.65
CA GLU A 226 40.05 -9.59 -12.23
C GLU A 226 39.65 -9.14 -10.81
N PRO A 227 38.34 -8.96 -10.55
CA PRO A 227 37.86 -8.57 -9.23
C PRO A 227 38.22 -9.63 -8.18
N ARG A 228 38.71 -9.18 -7.03
CA ARG A 228 39.07 -10.04 -5.90
C ARG A 228 37.86 -10.21 -4.99
N VAL A 229 37.59 -11.45 -4.56
CA VAL A 229 36.62 -11.73 -3.50
C VAL A 229 37.20 -11.26 -2.17
N ALA A 230 36.57 -10.25 -1.57
CA ALA A 230 37.01 -9.64 -0.32
C ALA A 230 36.27 -10.20 0.90
N ALA A 231 35.04 -10.67 0.73
CA ALA A 231 34.27 -11.37 1.76
C ALA A 231 33.30 -12.36 1.10
N VAL A 232 33.00 -13.48 1.77
CA VAL A 232 32.04 -14.49 1.29
C VAL A 232 31.34 -15.17 2.46
N ARG A 233 30.03 -15.41 2.32
CA ARG A 233 29.17 -16.10 3.29
C ARG A 233 28.15 -16.99 2.58
N GLY A 234 27.95 -18.20 3.10
CA GLY A 234 26.99 -19.17 2.55
C GLY A 234 27.31 -19.67 1.13
N ALA A 235 28.48 -19.33 0.56
CA ALA A 235 28.90 -19.70 -0.78
C ALA A 235 30.40 -20.01 -0.84
N THR A 236 30.86 -20.62 -1.95
CA THR A 236 32.29 -20.81 -2.22
C THR A 236 32.85 -19.64 -3.03
N THR A 237 34.15 -19.35 -2.88
CA THR A 237 34.86 -18.32 -3.66
C THR A 237 34.73 -18.55 -5.17
N GLU A 238 34.78 -19.80 -5.61
CA GLU A 238 34.60 -20.18 -7.02
C GLU A 238 33.18 -19.86 -7.52
N SER A 239 32.15 -20.06 -6.68
CA SER A 239 30.78 -19.68 -7.02
C SER A 239 30.61 -18.16 -7.13
N ALA A 240 31.25 -17.39 -6.24
CA ALA A 240 31.24 -15.93 -6.28
C ALA A 240 31.85 -15.38 -7.59
N LEU A 241 32.99 -15.95 -8.03
CA LEU A 241 33.66 -15.57 -9.28
C LEU A 241 32.87 -15.95 -10.55
N ARG A 242 32.04 -17.00 -10.51
CA ARG A 242 31.13 -17.33 -11.63
C ARG A 242 29.99 -16.31 -11.76
N ILE A 243 29.44 -15.85 -10.64
CA ILE A 243 28.34 -14.85 -10.60
C ILE A 243 28.85 -13.44 -10.94
N SER A 244 30.13 -13.15 -10.65
CA SER A 244 30.78 -11.88 -11.00
C SER A 244 30.62 -11.50 -12.48
N ARG A 245 30.64 -12.49 -13.38
CA ARG A 245 30.76 -12.29 -14.83
C ARG A 245 29.51 -11.79 -15.55
N THR A 246 28.39 -11.60 -14.86
CA THR A 246 27.14 -11.16 -15.50
C THR A 246 26.47 -10.00 -14.77
N VAL A 247 26.04 -10.23 -13.53
CA VAL A 247 25.32 -9.20 -12.74
C VAL A 247 26.30 -8.21 -12.12
N ALA A 248 27.40 -8.69 -11.52
CA ALA A 248 28.37 -7.79 -10.88
C ALA A 248 29.11 -6.94 -11.90
N ASP A 249 29.53 -7.50 -13.04
CA ASP A 249 30.14 -6.74 -14.13
C ASP A 249 29.22 -5.61 -14.62
N ARG A 250 27.92 -5.88 -14.81
CA ARG A 250 26.96 -4.84 -15.19
C ARG A 250 26.88 -3.73 -14.15
N VAL A 251 26.76 -4.07 -12.86
CA VAL A 251 26.69 -3.09 -11.77
C VAL A 251 27.98 -2.28 -11.65
N LEU A 252 29.15 -2.91 -11.84
CA LEU A 252 30.45 -2.22 -11.83
C LEU A 252 30.56 -1.19 -12.98
N HIS A 253 30.11 -1.55 -14.19
CA HIS A 253 30.19 -0.65 -15.35
C HIS A 253 29.15 0.46 -15.34
N THR A 254 27.91 0.14 -14.97
CA THR A 254 26.80 1.12 -14.97
C THR A 254 26.80 1.99 -13.71
N GLY A 255 27.27 1.43 -12.59
CA GLY A 255 27.12 2.04 -11.27
C GLY A 255 25.67 2.08 -10.77
N GLU A 256 24.76 1.38 -11.44
CA GLU A 256 23.37 1.25 -11.04
C GLU A 256 23.17 -0.07 -10.30
N MET A 257 22.40 -0.01 -9.21
CA MET A 257 22.03 -1.20 -8.44
C MET A 257 21.12 -2.10 -9.27
N VAL A 258 21.32 -3.42 -9.18
CA VAL A 258 20.42 -4.43 -9.72
C VAL A 258 19.74 -5.14 -8.56
N ALA A 259 18.41 -5.06 -8.50
CA ALA A 259 17.58 -5.77 -7.54
C ALA A 259 16.52 -6.57 -8.29
N VAL A 260 16.49 -7.87 -8.08
CA VAL A 260 15.49 -8.78 -8.65
C VAL A 260 14.88 -9.57 -7.50
N ALA A 261 13.62 -9.28 -7.20
CA ALA A 261 12.81 -10.02 -6.24
C ALA A 261 11.81 -10.89 -6.99
N ASP A 262 11.69 -12.16 -6.58
CA ASP A 262 10.71 -13.15 -7.06
C ASP A 262 10.53 -13.20 -8.60
N ILE A 263 11.31 -14.07 -9.26
CA ILE A 263 11.37 -14.19 -10.73
C ILE A 263 10.03 -14.60 -11.38
N VAL A 264 8.95 -14.81 -10.61
CA VAL A 264 7.62 -15.12 -11.13
C VAL A 264 6.86 -13.84 -11.52
N GLY A 265 7.16 -13.33 -12.71
CA GLY A 265 6.29 -12.44 -13.47
C GLY A 265 6.66 -10.96 -13.43
N ARG A 266 6.91 -10.42 -14.64
CA ARG A 266 7.11 -9.00 -14.99
C ARG A 266 8.44 -8.36 -14.56
N GLU A 267 9.50 -8.62 -15.34
CA GLU A 267 10.40 -7.61 -15.94
C GLU A 267 11.52 -8.28 -16.77
N ASP A 268 12.31 -7.45 -17.45
CA ASP A 268 13.18 -7.61 -18.62
C ASP A 268 13.84 -8.99 -18.91
N LEU A 269 13.73 -9.45 -20.18
CA LEU A 269 14.07 -10.81 -20.65
C LEU A 269 15.58 -11.15 -20.63
N SER A 270 16.46 -10.16 -20.69
CA SER A 270 17.92 -10.37 -20.76
C SER A 270 18.53 -10.73 -19.40
N THR A 271 18.10 -10.05 -18.33
CA THR A 271 18.53 -10.28 -16.94
C THR A 271 18.07 -11.65 -16.44
N ARG A 272 16.91 -12.14 -16.90
CA ARG A 272 16.31 -13.42 -16.49
C ARG A 272 17.16 -14.63 -16.86
N LYS A 273 17.76 -14.67 -18.06
CA LYS A 273 18.55 -15.82 -18.53
C LYS A 273 19.74 -16.11 -17.62
N SER A 274 20.54 -15.08 -17.30
CA SER A 274 21.70 -15.26 -16.43
C SER A 274 21.33 -15.61 -14.99
N ILE A 275 20.20 -15.12 -14.47
CA ILE A 275 19.77 -15.39 -13.08
C ILE A 275 19.17 -16.81 -12.97
N LEU A 276 18.43 -17.25 -13.98
CA LEU A 276 17.88 -18.61 -14.09
C LEU A 276 19.00 -19.67 -14.25
N ASP A 277 20.04 -19.38 -15.05
CA ASP A 277 21.20 -20.27 -15.22
C ASP A 277 22.02 -20.45 -13.93
N LEU A 278 21.88 -19.54 -12.96
CA LEU A 278 22.53 -19.57 -11.65
C LEU A 278 21.63 -20.18 -10.54
N GLY A 279 20.39 -20.56 -10.86
CA GLY A 279 19.43 -21.15 -9.92
C GLY A 279 19.01 -20.22 -8.78
N LEU A 280 19.14 -18.90 -8.94
CA LEU A 280 18.80 -17.91 -7.92
C LEU A 280 17.31 -17.56 -7.98
N ARG A 281 16.67 -17.40 -6.82
CA ARG A 281 15.26 -16.95 -6.72
C ARG A 281 15.13 -15.44 -6.60
N SER A 282 16.13 -14.80 -6.00
CA SER A 282 16.27 -13.35 -5.85
C SER A 282 17.76 -13.00 -5.87
N VAL A 283 18.09 -11.80 -6.32
CA VAL A 283 19.46 -11.27 -6.29
C VAL A 283 19.44 -9.76 -6.07
N LEU A 284 20.33 -9.28 -5.20
CA LEU A 284 20.62 -7.86 -4.99
C LEU A 284 22.11 -7.66 -5.21
N CYS A 285 22.48 -6.76 -6.12
CA CYS A 285 23.86 -6.37 -6.37
C CYS A 285 23.93 -4.84 -6.39
N THR A 286 24.69 -4.27 -5.46
CA THR A 286 24.79 -2.82 -5.25
C THR A 286 26.25 -2.38 -5.35
N PRO A 287 26.57 -1.28 -6.06
CA PRO A 287 27.92 -0.76 -6.12
C PRO A 287 28.26 -0.01 -4.82
N ILE A 288 29.36 -0.38 -4.18
CA ILE A 288 29.90 0.35 -3.03
C ILE A 288 30.95 1.33 -3.56
N ARG A 289 30.64 2.62 -3.52
CA ARG A 289 31.57 3.68 -3.93
C ARG A 289 32.25 4.27 -2.70
N PHE A 290 33.57 4.42 -2.78
CA PHE A 290 34.29 5.27 -1.82
C PHE A 290 33.93 6.73 -2.13
N GLY A 291 33.62 7.52 -1.09
CA GLY A 291 32.94 8.80 -1.19
C GLY A 291 33.47 9.76 -2.27
N GLY A 292 32.54 10.29 -3.06
CA GLY A 292 32.63 11.55 -3.80
C GLY A 292 31.47 12.43 -3.38
#